data_AF-A0A1Q7MWK1-F1
#
_entry.id   AF-A0A1Q7MWK1-F1
#
_cell.length_a   1.000
_cell.length_b   1.000
_cell.length_c   1.000
_cell.angle_alpha   90.00
_cell.angle_beta   90.00
_cell.angle_gamma   90.00
#
_symmetry.space_group_name_H-M   'P 1'
#
loop_
_entity.id
_entity.type
_entity.pdbx_description
1 polymer ?
#
loop_
_entity_poly.entity_id
_entity_poly.type
_entity_poly.pdbx_seq_one_letter_code
_entity_poly.pdbx_strand_id
1 'polypeptide(L)'
;MYVHQHIDNIVVNPVTPTSAPCFSKDTVLDYEAHAFSRNTEITSSVGTFNWQVLNSKVVTLNASPTGFPIGQGRFTAHTPGTTSVFASVSGVTSVPFNFVTCAVQSITLAVTGSATNNLTVAKGTSKTITATVVDSQNVTIGGVPLTWCSSEPTSVSGGTNCSANTNGSVTATASNAGGSTVIASCTPPNCNIGFTPTRPIYPDGVVSLAVTGASQGTTVWVASKGCGTTNGCVSNIAQVTTPANTVGNAASLPATPNSLLFSHDGTQVFAGTNRGLLGTKGLMVISVSANSVSQFASAPGKVLAVSPDGKKVILSHTDPTELPNQVFIFDTANSSTVALPIAGATAADFSPDGFKAYIVAGSTLYVYSPLDALKTISLTAPAKDVSFLASGTFAYLAGGSSSAVTVRRTCDNALAQTVGTPSTPFFIKTIPDATQVLAVDPPFMDVINVSTTPAAGCATSVNNTVSSVTLGQGNFVPTQLIVSADGSKAYVLTSNLASILVFNIGNQTSSAIALAANATPIQGSLTVDGTLLYVTGSDGTVHVIDTVASNDIQQISFPQNFCGGGVTFICKPDLIAVRP
;
A
#
# COMPACT_ATOMS: atom_id res chain seq x y z
N MET A 1 -12.69 -47.62 -45.95
CA MET A 1 -12.19 -46.36 -45.38
C MET A 1 -13.38 -45.62 -44.77
N TYR A 2 -13.43 -45.47 -43.45
CA TYR A 2 -14.37 -44.52 -42.84
C TYR A 2 -13.79 -43.12 -43.06
N VAL A 3 -14.39 -42.35 -43.96
CA VAL A 3 -14.04 -40.94 -44.15
C VAL A 3 -14.80 -40.19 -43.07
N HIS A 4 -14.12 -39.76 -42.01
CA HIS A 4 -14.72 -38.84 -41.04
C HIS A 4 -15.15 -37.57 -41.77
N GLN A 5 -16.39 -37.11 -41.54
CA GLN A 5 -16.85 -35.85 -42.09
C GLN A 5 -15.98 -34.72 -41.53
N HIS A 6 -15.55 -33.81 -42.40
CA HIS A 6 -14.74 -32.65 -42.01
C HIS A 6 -15.54 -31.75 -41.07
N ILE A 7 -14.96 -31.39 -39.93
CA ILE A 7 -15.59 -30.48 -38.96
C ILE A 7 -15.31 -29.05 -39.42
N ASP A 8 -16.34 -28.27 -39.70
CA ASP A 8 -16.21 -26.88 -40.15
C ASP A 8 -16.22 -25.90 -38.96
N ASN A 9 -17.04 -26.17 -37.95
CA ASN A 9 -17.06 -25.39 -36.71
C ASN A 9 -17.57 -26.21 -35.51
N ILE A 10 -17.37 -25.65 -34.31
CA ILE A 10 -17.92 -26.15 -33.06
C ILE A 10 -18.68 -25.00 -32.38
N VAL A 11 -19.92 -25.26 -31.98
CA VAL A 11 -20.76 -24.32 -31.22
C VAL A 11 -20.92 -24.85 -29.80
N VAL A 12 -20.79 -23.98 -28.80
CA VAL A 12 -20.97 -24.32 -27.38
C VAL A 12 -22.17 -23.58 -26.83
N ASN A 13 -23.07 -24.32 -26.17
CA ASN A 13 -24.26 -23.78 -25.51
C ASN A 13 -24.38 -24.33 -24.08
N PRO A 14 -25.02 -23.59 -23.16
CA PRO A 14 -25.40 -24.18 -21.87
C PRO A 14 -26.52 -25.20 -22.06
N VAL A 15 -26.44 -26.36 -21.39
CA VAL A 15 -27.44 -27.44 -21.47
C VAL A 15 -28.80 -26.99 -20.97
N THR A 16 -28.79 -26.15 -19.93
CA THR A 16 -29.98 -25.42 -19.46
C THR A 16 -29.83 -23.96 -19.84
N PRO A 17 -30.74 -23.37 -20.64
CA PRO A 17 -30.68 -21.96 -20.95
C PRO A 17 -30.65 -21.14 -19.67
N THR A 18 -29.62 -20.31 -19.50
CA THR A 18 -29.50 -19.40 -18.36
C THR A 18 -29.48 -17.97 -18.88
N SER A 19 -30.21 -17.08 -18.20
CA SER A 19 -30.12 -15.63 -18.41
C SER A 19 -29.22 -14.95 -17.38
N ALA A 20 -28.57 -15.73 -16.51
CA ALA A 20 -27.76 -15.20 -15.42
C ALA A 20 -26.44 -14.64 -15.98
N PRO A 21 -26.07 -13.39 -15.64
CA PRO A 21 -24.84 -12.76 -16.14
C PRO A 21 -23.56 -13.34 -15.50
N CYS A 22 -23.71 -14.09 -14.41
CA CYS A 22 -22.63 -14.76 -13.68
C CYS A 22 -23.22 -15.91 -12.85
N PHE A 23 -22.36 -16.72 -12.25
CA PHE A 23 -22.74 -17.80 -11.33
C PHE A 23 -22.03 -17.64 -9.99
N SER A 24 -22.78 -17.68 -8.88
CA SER A 24 -22.18 -17.63 -7.54
C SER A 24 -21.24 -18.82 -7.33
N LYS A 25 -20.26 -18.65 -6.46
CA LYS A 25 -19.29 -19.70 -6.14
C LYS A 25 -20.00 -21.01 -5.76
N ASP A 26 -19.39 -22.13 -6.18
CA ASP A 26 -19.83 -23.52 -6.02
C ASP A 26 -21.08 -23.89 -6.82
N THR A 27 -21.61 -22.98 -7.66
CA THR A 27 -22.65 -23.32 -8.64
C THR A 27 -22.09 -24.26 -9.70
N VAL A 28 -22.82 -25.34 -9.98
CA VAL A 28 -22.48 -26.34 -11.00
C VAL A 28 -23.34 -26.13 -12.24
N LEU A 29 -22.72 -26.10 -13.41
CA LEU A 29 -23.36 -25.89 -14.71
C LEU A 29 -22.87 -26.90 -15.73
N ASP A 30 -23.77 -27.31 -16.62
CA ASP A 30 -23.45 -28.20 -17.73
C ASP A 30 -23.49 -27.40 -19.04
N TYR A 31 -22.45 -27.55 -19.86
CA TYR A 31 -22.36 -27.01 -21.21
C TYR A 31 -22.20 -28.15 -22.21
N GLU A 32 -22.67 -27.94 -23.44
CA GLU A 32 -22.59 -28.90 -24.52
C GLU A 32 -21.96 -28.29 -25.77
N ALA A 33 -21.08 -29.06 -26.40
CA ALA A 33 -20.42 -28.72 -27.64
C ALA A 33 -21.00 -29.53 -28.80
N HIS A 34 -21.36 -28.84 -29.88
CA HIS A 34 -21.91 -29.42 -31.10
C HIS A 34 -20.97 -29.16 -32.28
N ALA A 35 -20.62 -30.22 -33.01
CA ALA A 35 -19.77 -30.13 -34.20
C ALA A 35 -20.64 -30.08 -35.46
N PHE A 36 -20.30 -29.22 -36.42
CA PHE A 36 -21.03 -29.11 -37.69
C PHE A 36 -20.11 -29.33 -38.89
N SER A 37 -20.67 -29.93 -39.94
CA SER A 37 -20.11 -30.02 -41.29
C SER A 37 -21.15 -29.52 -42.28
N ARG A 38 -20.84 -28.48 -43.05
CA ARG A 38 -21.72 -27.82 -44.02
C ARG A 38 -23.09 -27.50 -43.44
N ASN A 39 -23.11 -26.93 -42.23
CA ASN A 39 -24.30 -26.61 -41.43
C ASN A 39 -25.15 -27.82 -40.99
N THR A 40 -24.68 -29.05 -41.18
CA THR A 40 -25.32 -30.26 -40.63
C THR A 40 -24.61 -30.64 -39.34
N GLU A 41 -25.38 -30.91 -38.29
CA GLU A 41 -24.81 -31.35 -37.02
C GLU A 41 -24.27 -32.79 -37.13
N ILE A 42 -23.03 -32.99 -36.70
CA ILE A 42 -22.31 -34.27 -36.79
C ILE A 42 -21.77 -34.72 -35.43
N THR A 43 -22.23 -34.12 -34.33
CA THR A 43 -21.76 -34.33 -32.95
C THR A 43 -21.66 -35.79 -32.53
N SER A 44 -22.63 -36.63 -32.92
CA SER A 44 -22.62 -38.07 -32.57
C SER A 44 -21.62 -38.91 -33.37
N SER A 45 -21.04 -38.34 -34.44
CA SER A 45 -20.09 -39.01 -35.34
C SER A 45 -18.66 -38.52 -35.19
N VAL A 46 -18.46 -37.47 -34.37
CA VAL A 46 -17.12 -36.99 -34.00
C VAL A 46 -16.65 -37.67 -32.71
N GLY A 47 -15.33 -37.70 -32.50
CA GLY A 47 -14.75 -38.26 -31.29
C GLY A 47 -15.05 -37.43 -30.03
N THR A 48 -14.40 -37.79 -28.92
CA THR A 48 -14.56 -37.08 -27.65
C THR A 48 -14.10 -35.62 -27.75
N PHE A 49 -14.93 -34.70 -27.28
CA PHE A 49 -14.56 -33.30 -27.13
C PHE A 49 -13.60 -33.12 -25.95
N ASN A 50 -12.53 -32.36 -26.18
CA ASN A 50 -11.61 -31.90 -25.17
C ASN A 50 -11.98 -30.48 -24.74
N TRP A 51 -12.34 -30.31 -23.48
CA TRP A 51 -12.68 -29.03 -22.88
C TRP A 51 -11.44 -28.39 -22.24
N GLN A 52 -11.24 -27.10 -22.50
CA GLN A 52 -10.15 -26.33 -21.91
C GLN A 52 -10.70 -25.10 -21.20
N VAL A 53 -10.18 -24.86 -19.99
CA VAL A 53 -10.44 -23.68 -19.19
C VAL A 53 -9.13 -22.93 -19.04
N LEU A 54 -9.11 -21.65 -19.43
CA LEU A 54 -7.88 -20.86 -19.40
C LEU A 54 -7.41 -20.57 -17.96
N ASN A 55 -8.35 -20.37 -17.02
CA ASN A 55 -8.04 -20.18 -15.60
C ASN A 55 -8.92 -21.07 -14.71
N SER A 56 -8.35 -22.18 -14.26
CA SER A 56 -9.04 -23.15 -13.41
C SER A 56 -9.37 -22.63 -12.00
N LYS A 57 -8.80 -21.49 -11.57
CA LYS A 57 -9.19 -20.87 -10.29
C LYS A 57 -10.57 -20.22 -10.37
N VAL A 58 -11.00 -19.76 -11.55
CA VAL A 58 -12.31 -19.12 -11.75
C VAL A 58 -13.41 -20.16 -11.89
N VAL A 59 -13.15 -21.21 -12.68
CA VAL A 59 -14.08 -22.33 -12.92
C VAL A 59 -13.27 -23.61 -13.13
N THR A 60 -13.72 -24.74 -12.61
CA THR A 60 -13.09 -26.04 -12.90
C THR A 60 -13.99 -26.87 -13.78
N LEU A 61 -13.42 -27.52 -14.78
CA LEU A 61 -14.06 -28.66 -15.43
C LEU A 61 -14.07 -29.82 -14.43
N ASN A 62 -15.26 -30.18 -13.95
CA ASN A 62 -15.45 -31.44 -13.25
C ASN A 62 -15.35 -32.52 -14.34
N ALA A 63 -14.51 -33.54 -14.14
CA ALA A 63 -14.31 -34.61 -15.13
C ALA A 63 -15.66 -35.04 -15.72
N SER A 64 -15.73 -35.20 -17.04
CA SER A 64 -16.95 -35.62 -17.77
C SER A 64 -17.58 -36.78 -17.00
N PRO A 65 -18.68 -36.56 -16.26
CA PRO A 65 -19.15 -37.59 -15.36
C PRO A 65 -19.56 -38.80 -16.21
N THR A 66 -19.18 -39.99 -15.78
CA THR A 66 -19.55 -41.23 -16.47
C THR A 66 -21.07 -41.24 -16.69
N GLY A 67 -21.53 -41.25 -17.95
CA GLY A 67 -22.95 -41.20 -18.31
C GLY A 67 -23.44 -39.90 -18.98
N PHE A 68 -22.55 -38.94 -19.25
CA PHE A 68 -22.91 -37.72 -19.98
C PHE A 68 -22.98 -37.97 -21.51
N PRO A 69 -23.92 -37.32 -22.23
CA PRO A 69 -23.93 -37.30 -23.69
C PRO A 69 -22.61 -36.78 -24.29
N ILE A 70 -22.27 -37.25 -25.50
CA ILE A 70 -21.08 -36.80 -26.25
C ILE A 70 -21.13 -35.28 -26.39
N GLY A 71 -20.02 -34.62 -26.08
CA GLY A 71 -19.88 -33.16 -26.18
C GLY A 71 -20.24 -32.40 -24.91
N GLN A 72 -20.81 -33.03 -23.88
CA GLN A 72 -21.12 -32.34 -22.62
C GLN A 72 -19.92 -32.24 -21.66
N GLY A 73 -19.81 -31.10 -20.99
CA GLY A 73 -18.85 -30.81 -19.93
C GLY A 73 -19.53 -30.18 -18.73
N ARG A 74 -19.11 -30.57 -17.52
CA ARG A 74 -19.64 -30.05 -16.25
C ARG A 74 -18.63 -29.10 -15.62
N PHE A 75 -19.09 -27.94 -15.19
CA PHE A 75 -18.26 -26.85 -14.70
C PHE A 75 -18.72 -26.39 -13.31
N THR A 76 -17.78 -26.19 -12.39
CA THR A 76 -18.08 -25.60 -11.07
C THR A 76 -17.45 -24.23 -10.96
N ALA A 77 -18.26 -23.22 -10.65
CA ALA A 77 -17.80 -21.86 -10.37
C ALA A 77 -16.97 -21.83 -9.07
N HIS A 78 -15.81 -21.17 -9.06
CA HIS A 78 -14.92 -21.10 -7.90
C HIS A 78 -14.63 -19.66 -7.48
N THR A 79 -13.44 -19.15 -7.79
CA THR A 79 -13.03 -17.81 -7.39
C THR A 79 -13.76 -16.77 -8.22
N PRO A 80 -14.35 -15.73 -7.60
CA PRO A 80 -14.90 -14.57 -8.31
C PRO A 80 -13.97 -14.08 -9.44
N GLY A 81 -14.51 -13.97 -10.65
CA GLY A 81 -13.71 -13.66 -11.83
C GLY A 81 -14.34 -14.10 -13.14
N THR A 82 -13.65 -13.81 -14.24
CA THR A 82 -14.01 -14.22 -15.59
C THR A 82 -12.86 -14.97 -16.26
N THR A 83 -13.18 -16.02 -17.02
CA THR A 83 -12.20 -16.77 -17.81
C THR A 83 -12.81 -17.30 -19.09
N SER A 84 -11.98 -17.56 -20.09
CA SER A 84 -12.43 -18.17 -21.34
C SER A 84 -12.44 -19.70 -21.25
N VAL A 85 -13.50 -20.29 -21.78
CA VAL A 85 -13.71 -21.73 -21.89
C VAL A 85 -13.98 -22.07 -23.36
N PHE A 86 -13.42 -23.17 -23.84
CA PHE A 86 -13.63 -23.64 -25.19
C PHE A 86 -13.53 -25.16 -25.29
N ALA A 87 -14.15 -25.71 -26.34
CA ALA A 87 -14.12 -27.13 -26.65
C ALA A 87 -13.36 -27.36 -27.97
N SER A 88 -12.69 -28.50 -28.07
CA SER A 88 -11.98 -28.90 -29.28
C SER A 88 -12.20 -30.37 -29.59
N VAL A 89 -12.25 -30.72 -30.87
CA VAL A 89 -12.28 -32.11 -31.33
C VAL A 89 -11.62 -32.19 -32.70
N SER A 90 -10.78 -33.22 -32.91
CA SER A 90 -10.10 -33.48 -34.19
C SER A 90 -9.37 -32.26 -34.79
N GLY A 91 -8.74 -31.43 -33.96
CA GLY A 91 -7.98 -30.25 -34.40
C GLY A 91 -8.81 -28.99 -34.69
N VAL A 92 -10.14 -29.05 -34.55
CA VAL A 92 -11.03 -27.89 -34.63
C VAL A 92 -11.38 -27.41 -33.23
N THR A 93 -11.40 -26.09 -33.04
CA THR A 93 -11.66 -25.44 -31.74
C THR A 93 -12.88 -24.52 -31.85
N SER A 94 -13.74 -24.52 -30.84
CA SER A 94 -14.87 -23.60 -30.76
C SER A 94 -14.40 -22.16 -30.59
N VAL A 95 -15.28 -21.20 -30.90
CA VAL A 95 -15.10 -19.83 -30.40
C VAL A 95 -15.10 -19.89 -28.87
N PRO A 96 -14.12 -19.30 -28.17
CA PRO A 96 -14.14 -19.26 -26.71
C PRO A 96 -15.31 -18.41 -26.21
N PHE A 97 -16.01 -18.89 -25.18
CA PHE A 97 -16.99 -18.10 -24.45
C PHE A 97 -16.44 -17.73 -23.07
N ASN A 98 -16.96 -16.66 -22.50
CA ASN A 98 -16.56 -16.23 -21.16
C ASN A 98 -17.45 -16.89 -20.11
N PHE A 99 -16.84 -17.64 -19.20
CA PHE A 99 -17.47 -18.09 -17.97
C PHE A 99 -17.20 -17.06 -16.88
N VAL A 100 -18.25 -16.61 -16.20
CA VAL A 100 -18.17 -15.58 -15.16
C VAL A 100 -18.64 -16.15 -13.83
N THR A 101 -17.73 -16.26 -12.87
CA THR A 101 -18.05 -16.45 -11.46
C THR A 101 -18.33 -15.08 -10.84
N CYS A 102 -19.46 -14.93 -10.15
CA CYS A 102 -19.94 -13.63 -9.68
C CYS A 102 -18.88 -12.86 -8.90
N ALA A 103 -18.74 -11.57 -9.22
CA ALA A 103 -17.73 -10.71 -8.63
C ALA A 103 -18.03 -10.47 -7.15
N VAL A 104 -16.99 -10.34 -6.32
CA VAL A 104 -17.14 -9.79 -4.97
C VAL A 104 -17.67 -8.36 -5.08
N GLN A 105 -18.65 -8.02 -4.26
CA GLN A 105 -19.24 -6.69 -4.19
C GLN A 105 -19.01 -5.99 -2.85
N SER A 106 -18.99 -6.72 -1.73
CA SER A 106 -18.70 -6.12 -0.43
C SER A 106 -17.95 -7.09 0.48
N ILE A 107 -17.21 -6.50 1.42
CA ILE A 107 -16.47 -7.21 2.46
C ILE A 107 -16.74 -6.47 3.77
N THR A 108 -17.30 -7.17 4.75
CA THR A 108 -17.51 -6.63 6.09
C THR A 108 -16.64 -7.41 7.08
N LEU A 109 -15.92 -6.70 7.95
CA LEU A 109 -15.05 -7.29 8.96
C LEU A 109 -15.73 -7.28 10.33
N ALA A 110 -15.54 -8.34 11.10
CA ALA A 110 -15.99 -8.45 12.48
C ALA A 110 -14.92 -9.13 13.35
N VAL A 111 -14.80 -8.66 14.60
CA VAL A 111 -13.90 -9.27 15.58
C VAL A 111 -14.68 -10.23 16.47
N THR A 112 -14.21 -11.48 16.59
CA THR A 112 -14.88 -12.52 17.38
C THR A 112 -14.97 -12.10 18.84
N GLY A 113 -16.19 -12.11 19.39
CA GLY A 113 -16.46 -11.73 20.77
C GLY A 113 -16.38 -10.22 21.05
N SER A 114 -16.52 -9.37 20.03
CA SER A 114 -16.60 -7.91 20.16
C SER A 114 -17.80 -7.36 19.40
N ALA A 115 -18.41 -6.31 19.93
CA ALA A 115 -19.44 -5.52 19.24
C ALA A 115 -18.85 -4.37 18.40
N THR A 116 -17.56 -4.07 18.58
CA THR A 116 -16.85 -2.98 17.89
C THR A 116 -15.62 -3.51 17.16
N ASN A 117 -15.24 -2.81 16.09
CA ASN A 117 -14.01 -3.05 15.34
C ASN A 117 -12.86 -2.13 15.75
N ASN A 118 -13.10 -1.19 16.67
CA ASN A 118 -12.05 -0.42 17.32
C ASN A 118 -11.88 -0.97 18.75
N LEU A 119 -10.72 -1.55 19.05
CA LEU A 119 -10.45 -2.21 20.31
C LEU A 119 -9.11 -1.78 20.91
N THR A 120 -9.07 -1.75 22.24
CA THR A 120 -7.83 -1.73 23.01
C THR A 120 -7.57 -3.12 23.58
N VAL A 121 -6.38 -3.67 23.33
CA VAL A 121 -5.99 -5.02 23.77
C VAL A 121 -4.65 -4.98 24.50
N ALA A 122 -4.40 -5.95 25.38
CA ALA A 122 -3.10 -6.12 26.01
C ALA A 122 -2.15 -6.87 25.07
N LYS A 123 -0.86 -6.52 25.10
CA LYS A 123 0.22 -7.28 24.45
C LYS A 123 0.13 -8.77 24.82
N GLY A 124 0.31 -9.64 23.83
CA GLY A 124 0.15 -11.09 23.92
C GLY A 124 -1.27 -11.60 23.65
N THR A 125 -2.25 -10.70 23.49
CA THR A 125 -3.63 -11.10 23.15
C THR A 125 -3.76 -11.40 21.66
N SER A 126 -4.48 -12.47 21.32
CA SER A 126 -4.92 -12.75 19.95
C SER A 126 -6.43 -12.59 19.80
N LYS A 127 -6.87 -12.07 18.65
CA LYS A 127 -8.28 -11.93 18.26
C LYS A 127 -8.47 -12.48 16.86
N THR A 128 -9.53 -13.25 16.64
CA THR A 128 -9.91 -13.69 15.30
C THR A 128 -10.77 -12.64 14.64
N ILE A 129 -10.33 -12.18 13.47
CA ILE A 129 -11.04 -11.26 12.59
C ILE A 129 -11.62 -12.09 11.45
N THR A 130 -12.93 -12.00 11.23
CA THR A 130 -13.65 -12.73 10.19
C THR A 130 -14.20 -11.75 9.17
N ALA A 131 -14.07 -12.10 7.89
CA ALA A 131 -14.63 -11.38 6.77
C ALA A 131 -15.92 -12.07 6.29
N THR A 132 -16.99 -11.30 6.14
CA THR A 132 -18.18 -11.71 5.40
C THR A 132 -18.09 -11.14 4.00
N VAL A 133 -18.13 -12.00 2.99
CA VAL A 133 -18.00 -11.62 1.58
C VAL A 133 -19.32 -11.86 0.87
N VAL A 134 -19.80 -10.84 0.15
CA VAL A 134 -21.04 -10.91 -0.65
C VAL A 134 -20.71 -10.69 -2.12
N ASP A 135 -21.28 -11.51 -2.99
CA ASP A 135 -21.08 -11.45 -4.42
C ASP A 135 -22.13 -10.59 -5.16
N SER A 136 -22.02 -10.55 -6.49
CA SER A 136 -22.92 -9.76 -7.34
C SER A 136 -24.35 -10.28 -7.50
N GLN A 137 -24.66 -11.43 -6.93
CA GLN A 137 -26.04 -11.91 -6.77
C GLN A 137 -26.56 -11.71 -5.34
N ASN A 138 -25.82 -10.96 -4.52
CA ASN A 138 -26.13 -10.74 -3.10
C ASN A 138 -26.07 -12.06 -2.28
N VAL A 139 -25.24 -13.01 -2.71
CA VAL A 139 -25.01 -14.28 -2.02
C VAL A 139 -23.75 -14.18 -1.16
N THR A 140 -23.83 -14.59 0.09
CA THR A 140 -22.66 -14.74 0.95
C THR A 140 -21.83 -15.93 0.52
N ILE A 141 -20.56 -15.71 0.18
CA ILE A 141 -19.67 -16.75 -0.34
C ILE A 141 -18.43 -16.92 0.57
N GLY A 142 -18.01 -18.18 0.75
CA GLY A 142 -16.78 -18.54 1.49
C GLY A 142 -15.61 -18.86 0.56
N GLY A 143 -14.41 -19.09 1.10
CA GLY A 143 -13.29 -19.57 0.30
C GLY A 143 -12.68 -18.54 -0.66
N VAL A 144 -13.04 -17.27 -0.56
CA VAL A 144 -12.53 -16.19 -1.42
C VAL A 144 -11.10 -15.83 -0.99
N PRO A 145 -10.13 -15.72 -1.93
CA PRO A 145 -8.74 -15.39 -1.62
C PRO A 145 -8.59 -13.89 -1.30
N LEU A 146 -8.90 -13.52 -0.06
CA LEU A 146 -8.75 -12.15 0.42
C LEU A 146 -7.30 -11.86 0.82
N THR A 147 -6.80 -10.69 0.47
CA THR A 147 -5.50 -10.16 0.89
C THR A 147 -5.65 -9.49 2.25
N TRP A 148 -4.98 -10.04 3.26
CA TRP A 148 -5.02 -9.53 4.63
C TRP A 148 -3.78 -8.71 4.95
N CYS A 149 -3.98 -7.47 5.36
CA CYS A 149 -2.92 -6.51 5.63
C CYS A 149 -3.06 -5.92 7.03
N SER A 150 -1.92 -5.71 7.66
CA SER A 150 -1.72 -4.93 8.88
C SER A 150 -0.93 -3.67 8.51
N SER A 151 -1.36 -2.50 8.97
CA SER A 151 -0.59 -1.26 8.78
C SER A 151 0.76 -1.33 9.50
N GLU A 152 0.76 -1.96 10.68
CA GLU A 152 1.89 -2.08 11.58
C GLU A 152 2.08 -3.56 12.00
N PRO A 153 2.66 -4.40 11.13
CA PRO A 153 2.78 -5.84 11.36
C PRO A 153 3.70 -6.21 12.53
N THR A 154 4.55 -5.29 12.98
CA THR A 154 5.38 -5.46 14.18
C THR A 154 4.58 -5.26 15.47
N SER A 155 3.54 -4.42 15.48
CA SER A 155 2.60 -4.29 16.60
C SER A 155 1.54 -5.39 16.57
N VAL A 156 0.82 -5.55 15.46
CA VAL A 156 -0.21 -6.57 15.29
C VAL A 156 0.04 -7.37 14.01
N SER A 157 0.25 -8.69 14.13
CA SER A 157 0.47 -9.57 12.98
C SER A 157 -0.64 -10.62 12.84
N GLY A 158 -1.03 -10.89 11.60
CA GLY A 158 -1.87 -12.03 11.20
C GLY A 158 -1.08 -13.13 10.44
N GLY A 159 0.25 -13.10 10.49
CA GLY A 159 1.14 -13.89 9.64
C GLY A 159 1.96 -13.00 8.70
N THR A 160 2.26 -13.49 7.49
CA THR A 160 2.94 -12.69 6.47
C THR A 160 2.06 -11.50 6.07
N ASN A 161 2.58 -10.28 6.19
CA ASN A 161 1.80 -9.07 5.92
C ASN A 161 1.38 -9.00 4.45
N CYS A 162 0.14 -8.56 4.20
CA CYS A 162 -0.44 -8.43 2.87
C CYS A 162 -0.35 -9.71 2.03
N SER A 163 -0.75 -10.82 2.65
CA SER A 163 -0.83 -12.13 2.01
C SER A 163 -2.28 -12.57 1.81
N ALA A 164 -2.51 -13.33 0.73
CA ALA A 164 -3.84 -13.85 0.42
C ALA A 164 -4.10 -15.17 1.15
N ASN A 165 -5.30 -15.35 1.70
CA ASN A 165 -5.79 -16.63 2.19
C ASN A 165 -7.26 -16.85 1.84
N THR A 166 -7.72 -18.11 1.86
CA THR A 166 -9.09 -18.51 1.54
C THR A 166 -9.91 -18.89 2.77
N ASN A 167 -9.39 -18.66 3.99
CA ASN A 167 -10.06 -19.08 5.23
C ASN A 167 -11.18 -18.12 5.66
N GLY A 168 -11.30 -16.96 5.00
CA GLY A 168 -12.26 -15.91 5.36
C GLY A 168 -12.00 -15.29 6.74
N SER A 169 -10.85 -15.56 7.36
CA SER A 169 -10.49 -15.04 8.67
C SER A 169 -8.97 -15.03 8.87
N VAL A 170 -8.52 -14.22 9.83
CA VAL A 170 -7.13 -14.21 10.32
C VAL A 170 -7.11 -14.08 11.83
N THR A 171 -6.12 -14.70 12.48
CA THR A 171 -5.85 -14.52 13.91
C THR A 171 -4.84 -13.39 14.08
N ALA A 172 -5.31 -12.20 14.42
CA ALA A 172 -4.48 -11.04 14.70
C ALA A 172 -3.89 -11.14 16.11
N THR A 173 -2.57 -11.13 16.22
CA THR A 173 -1.83 -11.26 17.48
C THR A 173 -1.12 -9.95 17.80
N ALA A 174 -1.40 -9.40 18.98
CA ALA A 174 -0.82 -8.16 19.50
C ALA A 174 0.59 -8.42 20.06
N SER A 175 1.60 -8.35 19.22
CA SER A 175 2.99 -8.68 19.54
C SER A 175 3.73 -7.56 20.28
N ASN A 176 3.45 -6.30 19.96
CA ASN A 176 4.10 -5.14 20.56
C ASN A 176 3.11 -4.00 20.84
N ALA A 177 3.39 -3.21 21.89
CA ALA A 177 2.61 -2.02 22.21
C ALA A 177 2.63 -1.03 21.04
N GLY A 178 1.55 -0.25 20.89
CA GLY A 178 1.35 0.67 19.77
C GLY A 178 -0.04 0.57 19.19
N GLY A 179 -0.17 0.74 17.88
CA GLY A 179 -1.42 0.55 17.18
C GLY A 179 -1.23 -0.10 15.83
N SER A 180 -2.30 -0.70 15.32
CA SER A 180 -2.34 -1.20 13.96
C SER A 180 -3.76 -1.27 13.44
N THR A 181 -3.89 -1.23 12.12
CA THR A 181 -5.14 -1.43 11.40
C THR A 181 -5.05 -2.68 10.57
N VAL A 182 -6.06 -3.55 10.69
CA VAL A 182 -6.19 -4.76 9.89
C VAL A 182 -7.33 -4.60 8.88
N ILE A 183 -7.04 -4.93 7.62
CA ILE A 183 -8.01 -4.98 6.54
C ILE A 183 -7.96 -6.31 5.78
N ALA A 184 -9.06 -6.63 5.08
CA ALA A 184 -9.11 -7.70 4.10
C ALA A 184 -9.71 -7.18 2.80
N SER A 185 -8.98 -7.32 1.70
CA SER A 185 -9.40 -6.84 0.38
C SER A 185 -9.52 -7.99 -0.62
N CYS A 186 -10.48 -7.89 -1.53
CA CYS A 186 -10.49 -8.71 -2.74
C CYS A 186 -9.58 -8.05 -3.78
N THR A 187 -8.33 -8.48 -3.81
CA THR A 187 -7.27 -7.87 -4.62
C THR A 187 -6.93 -8.72 -5.85
N PRO A 188 -7.03 -8.16 -7.07
CA PRO A 188 -6.53 -8.81 -8.28
C PRO A 188 -5.00 -9.05 -8.23
N PRO A 189 -4.47 -10.11 -8.88
CA PRO A 189 -5.15 -11.04 -9.79
C PRO A 189 -5.74 -12.26 -9.07
N ASN A 190 -5.69 -12.31 -7.74
CA ASN A 190 -6.12 -13.50 -7.00
C ASN A 190 -7.61 -13.49 -6.72
N CYS A 191 -8.23 -12.31 -6.58
CA CYS A 191 -9.67 -12.15 -6.41
C CYS A 191 -10.23 -11.22 -7.49
N ASN A 192 -11.50 -11.41 -7.89
CA ASN A 192 -12.11 -10.71 -9.03
C ASN A 192 -11.24 -10.86 -10.30
N ILE A 193 -10.84 -12.10 -10.57
CA ILE A 193 -9.85 -12.46 -11.57
C ILE A 193 -10.30 -12.07 -12.98
N GLY A 194 -9.42 -11.45 -13.76
CA GLY A 194 -9.64 -11.24 -15.20
C GLY A 194 -10.65 -10.16 -15.58
N PHE A 195 -11.30 -9.51 -14.62
CA PHE A 195 -12.16 -8.36 -14.92
C PHE A 195 -11.34 -7.17 -15.43
N THR A 196 -11.84 -6.53 -16.48
CA THR A 196 -11.23 -5.34 -17.09
C THR A 196 -12.23 -4.17 -17.10
N PRO A 197 -11.86 -2.98 -16.59
CA PRO A 197 -10.62 -2.68 -15.84
C PRO A 197 -10.54 -3.47 -14.53
N THR A 198 -9.34 -3.61 -13.96
CA THR A 198 -9.22 -4.29 -12.66
C THR A 198 -9.97 -3.51 -11.57
N ARG A 199 -10.66 -4.25 -10.70
CA ARG A 199 -11.55 -3.70 -9.66
C ARG A 199 -11.26 -4.37 -8.32
N PRO A 200 -10.29 -3.84 -7.55
CA PRO A 200 -10.13 -4.27 -6.16
C PRO A 200 -11.37 -3.85 -5.36
N ILE A 201 -11.79 -4.70 -4.43
CA ILE A 201 -12.86 -4.40 -3.47
C ILE A 201 -12.23 -4.32 -2.08
N TYR A 202 -12.47 -3.21 -1.42
CA TYR A 202 -11.98 -2.87 -0.08
C TYR A 202 -13.09 -3.11 0.96
N PRO A 203 -12.76 -3.34 2.24
CA PRO A 203 -13.77 -3.57 3.25
C PRO A 203 -14.54 -2.28 3.60
N ASP A 204 -15.79 -2.44 4.00
CA ASP A 204 -16.68 -1.34 4.37
C ASP A 204 -16.16 -0.54 5.58
N GLY A 205 -15.38 -1.19 6.43
CA GLY A 205 -14.70 -0.62 7.58
C GLY A 205 -13.47 -1.44 7.95
N VAL A 206 -12.63 -0.87 8.80
CA VAL A 206 -11.38 -1.51 9.26
C VAL A 206 -11.54 -2.13 10.63
N VAL A 207 -10.59 -2.98 11.02
CA VAL A 207 -10.36 -3.33 12.43
C VAL A 207 -9.16 -2.55 12.94
N SER A 208 -9.38 -1.62 13.87
CA SER A 208 -8.32 -0.86 14.52
C SER A 208 -8.03 -1.44 15.91
N LEU A 209 -6.75 -1.64 16.20
CA LEU A 209 -6.27 -2.26 17.42
C LEU A 209 -5.22 -1.37 18.07
N ALA A 210 -5.52 -0.83 19.25
CA ALA A 210 -4.53 -0.21 20.13
C ALA A 210 -3.98 -1.26 21.10
N VAL A 211 -2.68 -1.51 21.06
CA VAL A 211 -2.00 -2.48 21.91
C VAL A 211 -1.35 -1.78 23.09
N THR A 212 -1.81 -2.14 24.29
CA THR A 212 -1.25 -1.67 25.56
C THR A 212 -0.21 -2.64 26.10
N GLY A 213 0.74 -2.14 26.89
CA GLY A 213 1.76 -2.94 27.55
C GLY A 213 3.12 -2.25 27.55
N ALA A 214 4.13 -2.96 28.04
CA ALA A 214 5.50 -2.45 28.02
C ALA A 214 6.06 -2.40 26.59
N SER A 215 6.65 -1.25 26.26
CA SER A 215 7.46 -1.01 25.07
C SER A 215 8.58 -2.04 24.92
N GLN A 216 8.92 -2.42 23.68
CA GLN A 216 10.15 -3.15 23.41
C GLN A 216 11.22 -2.22 22.85
N GLY A 217 12.48 -2.57 23.12
CA GLY A 217 13.61 -1.94 22.47
C GLY A 217 13.55 -2.15 20.95
N THR A 218 13.93 -1.13 20.20
CA THR A 218 14.05 -1.13 18.74
C THR A 218 15.38 -0.47 18.34
N THR A 219 15.62 -0.34 17.04
CA THR A 219 16.78 0.37 16.51
C THR A 219 16.36 1.59 15.69
N VAL A 220 17.07 2.69 15.89
CA VAL A 220 16.93 3.92 15.09
C VAL A 220 18.13 4.02 14.18
N TRP A 221 17.90 4.21 12.90
CA TRP A 221 18.94 4.28 11.89
C TRP A 221 19.10 5.72 11.43
N VAL A 222 20.34 6.20 11.47
CA VAL A 222 20.69 7.60 11.23
C VAL A 222 21.78 7.66 10.16
N ALA A 223 21.57 8.49 9.14
CA ALA A 223 22.52 8.68 8.04
C ALA A 223 22.65 10.17 7.68
N SER A 224 23.51 10.46 6.71
CA SER A 224 23.70 11.82 6.20
C SER A 224 23.63 11.90 4.68
N LYS A 225 23.02 12.98 4.18
CA LYS A 225 23.08 13.43 2.79
C LYS A 225 24.34 14.27 2.51
N GLY A 226 25.12 14.59 3.53
CA GLY A 226 26.13 15.65 3.51
C GLY A 226 27.25 15.50 2.47
N CYS A 227 27.56 14.28 2.02
CA CYS A 227 28.51 14.09 0.92
C CYS A 227 28.00 14.68 -0.41
N GLY A 228 26.69 14.74 -0.62
CA GLY A 228 26.07 15.17 -1.87
C GLY A 228 26.71 14.45 -3.07
N THR A 229 27.23 15.24 -4.01
CA THR A 229 27.96 14.81 -5.21
C THR A 229 29.49 14.92 -5.08
N THR A 230 30.01 15.13 -3.88
CA THR A 230 31.45 15.34 -3.64
C THR A 230 32.23 14.05 -3.90
N ASN A 231 33.14 14.08 -4.88
CA ASN A 231 33.97 12.93 -5.21
C ASN A 231 34.91 12.54 -4.05
N GLY A 232 35.09 11.25 -3.83
CA GLY A 232 35.89 10.69 -2.72
C GLY A 232 35.22 10.75 -1.35
N CYS A 233 34.09 11.44 -1.19
CA CYS A 233 33.33 11.48 0.06
C CYS A 233 32.55 10.17 0.27
N VAL A 234 32.63 9.61 1.47
CA VAL A 234 31.93 8.37 1.84
C VAL A 234 30.91 8.68 2.93
N SER A 235 29.63 8.47 2.68
CA SER A 235 28.58 8.66 3.70
C SER A 235 28.52 7.46 4.63
N ASN A 236 28.21 7.70 5.91
CA ASN A 236 28.08 6.65 6.91
C ASN A 236 26.63 6.53 7.40
N ILE A 237 26.31 5.37 7.98
CA ILE A 237 25.07 5.08 8.69
C ILE A 237 25.39 4.54 10.08
N ALA A 238 24.63 4.94 11.09
CA ALA A 238 24.80 4.48 12.46
C ALA A 238 23.45 4.04 13.04
N GLN A 239 23.49 3.09 13.96
CA GLN A 239 22.32 2.63 14.70
C GLN A 239 22.32 3.22 16.11
N VAL A 240 21.14 3.52 16.63
CA VAL A 240 20.90 3.85 18.04
C VAL A 240 19.94 2.80 18.60
N THR A 241 20.36 2.07 19.63
CA THR A 241 19.54 1.02 20.25
C THR A 241 18.72 1.61 21.40
N THR A 242 17.41 1.42 21.37
CA THR A 242 16.47 1.89 22.41
C THR A 242 16.25 0.80 23.47
N PRO A 243 15.86 1.15 24.72
CA PRO A 243 15.62 2.49 25.25
C PRO A 243 16.87 3.21 25.76
N ALA A 244 18.02 2.52 25.84
CA ALA A 244 19.26 3.08 26.39
C ALA A 244 19.92 4.15 25.50
N ASN A 245 19.41 4.35 24.29
CA ASN A 245 19.94 5.28 23.28
C ASN A 245 21.43 5.09 23.02
N THR A 246 21.87 3.82 23.01
CA THR A 246 23.27 3.47 22.81
C THR A 246 23.62 3.56 21.33
N VAL A 247 24.60 4.40 20.99
CA VAL A 247 25.10 4.58 19.63
C VAL A 247 26.00 3.41 19.26
N GLY A 248 25.63 2.68 18.20
CA GLY A 248 26.44 1.64 17.59
C GLY A 248 27.53 2.21 16.68
N ASN A 249 28.42 1.33 16.22
CA ASN A 249 29.47 1.71 15.27
C ASN A 249 28.87 2.18 13.95
N ALA A 250 29.44 3.24 13.38
CA ALA A 250 29.08 3.72 12.05
C ALA A 250 29.63 2.76 10.98
N ALA A 251 28.85 2.54 9.92
CA ALA A 251 29.23 1.76 8.75
C ALA A 251 29.21 2.65 7.50
N SER A 252 30.20 2.47 6.62
CA SER A 252 30.22 3.17 5.33
C SER A 252 29.14 2.65 4.40
N LEU A 253 28.42 3.57 3.77
CA LEU A 253 27.48 3.27 2.69
C LEU A 253 28.19 3.31 1.33
N PRO A 254 27.80 2.44 0.38
CA PRO A 254 28.39 2.42 -0.96
C PRO A 254 28.02 3.65 -1.81
N ALA A 255 27.07 4.47 -1.37
CA ALA A 255 26.68 5.75 -1.96
C ALA A 255 26.08 6.69 -0.90
N THR A 256 26.02 7.98 -1.23
CA THR A 256 25.32 8.99 -0.42
C THR A 256 23.81 8.78 -0.51
N PRO A 257 23.11 8.51 0.60
CA PRO A 257 21.66 8.40 0.61
C PRO A 257 20.99 9.77 0.49
N ASN A 258 19.80 9.82 -0.11
CA ASN A 258 18.93 11.00 -0.19
C ASN A 258 17.58 10.82 0.55
N SER A 259 17.32 9.61 1.01
CA SER A 259 16.11 9.17 1.70
C SER A 259 16.41 7.90 2.50
N LEU A 260 15.61 7.62 3.52
CA LEU A 260 15.74 6.45 4.38
C LEU A 260 14.35 6.03 4.88
N LEU A 261 13.85 4.88 4.43
CA LEU A 261 12.54 4.34 4.81
C LEU A 261 12.66 2.84 5.16
N PHE A 262 11.91 2.39 6.16
CA PHE A 262 11.81 0.96 6.51
C PHE A 262 10.72 0.25 5.71
N SER A 263 10.87 -1.06 5.50
CA SER A 263 9.72 -1.94 5.27
C SER A 263 8.83 -1.96 6.51
N HIS A 264 7.50 -2.13 6.33
CA HIS A 264 6.54 -2.13 7.44
C HIS A 264 6.80 -3.24 8.47
N ASP A 265 7.45 -4.34 8.07
CA ASP A 265 7.86 -5.43 8.97
C ASP A 265 9.21 -5.20 9.67
N GLY A 266 9.87 -4.07 9.39
CA GLY A 266 11.16 -3.71 9.96
C GLY A 266 12.32 -4.61 9.54
N THR A 267 12.20 -5.40 8.47
CA THR A 267 13.26 -6.32 8.03
C THR A 267 14.28 -5.68 7.09
N GLN A 268 13.89 -4.65 6.34
CA GLN A 268 14.72 -3.95 5.37
C GLN A 268 14.67 -2.44 5.55
N VAL A 269 15.80 -1.78 5.27
CA VAL A 269 15.89 -0.31 5.12
C VAL A 269 16.20 0.01 3.68
N PHE A 270 15.37 0.85 3.08
CA PHE A 270 15.54 1.39 1.73
C PHE A 270 16.15 2.77 1.82
N ALA A 271 17.37 2.89 1.31
CA ALA A 271 18.09 4.15 1.21
C ALA A 271 18.23 4.55 -0.26
N GLY A 272 17.45 5.53 -0.68
CA GLY A 272 17.52 6.06 -2.04
C GLY A 272 18.82 6.80 -2.29
N THR A 273 19.28 6.84 -3.53
CA THR A 273 20.49 7.57 -3.92
C THR A 273 20.20 8.32 -5.20
N ASN A 274 20.89 9.43 -5.44
CA ASN A 274 20.89 9.98 -6.79
C ASN A 274 21.63 8.99 -7.71
N ARG A 275 21.28 8.99 -9.00
CA ARG A 275 21.92 8.15 -10.02
C ARG A 275 23.40 8.57 -10.30
N GLY A 276 23.82 9.65 -9.65
CA GLY A 276 25.01 10.47 -9.91
C GLY A 276 26.38 9.90 -9.57
N LEU A 277 26.74 8.77 -10.17
CA LEU A 277 28.13 8.41 -10.47
C LEU A 277 28.16 7.65 -11.80
N LEU A 278 27.74 8.29 -12.90
CA LEU A 278 27.74 7.71 -14.25
C LEU A 278 26.91 6.41 -14.35
N GLY A 279 25.80 6.33 -13.61
CA GLY A 279 24.92 5.14 -13.60
C GLY A 279 25.44 3.94 -12.81
N THR A 280 26.45 4.12 -11.95
CA THR A 280 26.99 3.02 -11.11
C THR A 280 26.31 2.89 -9.75
N LYS A 281 25.46 3.86 -9.37
CA LYS A 281 24.79 3.91 -8.06
C LYS A 281 23.27 3.99 -8.23
N GLY A 282 22.57 3.41 -7.27
CA GLY A 282 21.12 3.43 -7.14
C GLY A 282 20.72 2.96 -5.74
N LEU A 283 19.45 2.60 -5.58
CA LEU A 283 18.85 2.14 -4.33
C LEU A 283 19.78 1.21 -3.54
N MET A 284 19.97 1.54 -2.27
CA MET A 284 20.62 0.66 -1.31
C MET A 284 19.53 -0.01 -0.49
N VAL A 285 19.57 -1.34 -0.43
CA VAL A 285 18.71 -2.15 0.45
C VAL A 285 19.59 -2.72 1.55
N ILE A 286 19.30 -2.33 2.78
CA ILE A 286 20.01 -2.78 3.96
C ILE A 286 19.16 -3.84 4.63
N SER A 287 19.69 -5.06 4.72
CA SER A 287 19.04 -6.14 5.46
C SER A 287 19.41 -6.05 6.93
N VAL A 288 18.40 -5.88 7.79
CA VAL A 288 18.61 -5.69 9.23
C VAL A 288 19.17 -6.96 9.88
N SER A 289 18.62 -8.14 9.53
CA SER A 289 19.07 -9.40 10.11
C SER A 289 20.40 -9.89 9.55
N ALA A 290 20.66 -9.67 8.26
CA ALA A 290 21.91 -10.08 7.62
C ALA A 290 23.04 -9.08 7.83
N ASN A 291 22.75 -7.89 8.38
CA ASN A 291 23.69 -6.78 8.54
C ASN A 291 24.49 -6.50 7.26
N SER A 292 23.80 -6.44 6.12
CA SER A 292 24.40 -6.31 4.79
C SER A 292 23.72 -5.23 3.98
N VAL A 293 24.48 -4.61 3.06
CA VAL A 293 23.99 -3.59 2.15
C VAL A 293 24.11 -4.10 0.71
N SER A 294 23.00 -4.15 -0.01
CA SER A 294 22.94 -4.44 -1.44
C SER A 294 22.64 -3.16 -2.21
N GLN A 295 23.27 -2.96 -3.37
CA GLN A 295 23.06 -1.77 -4.20
C GLN A 295 22.50 -2.15 -5.58
N PHE A 296 21.47 -1.42 -6.02
CA PHE A 296 20.75 -1.65 -7.27
C PHE A 296 20.81 -0.40 -8.15
N ALA A 297 21.83 -0.33 -9.03
CA ALA A 297 22.05 0.81 -9.93
C ALA A 297 20.89 1.06 -10.91
N SER A 298 20.06 0.05 -11.18
CA SER A 298 18.87 0.16 -12.03
C SER A 298 17.72 0.95 -11.40
N ALA A 299 17.75 1.22 -10.09
CA ALA A 299 16.69 1.88 -9.34
C ALA A 299 17.22 3.10 -8.58
N PRO A 300 17.64 4.18 -9.25
CA PRO A 300 18.04 5.41 -8.58
C PRO A 300 16.84 6.27 -8.21
N GLY A 301 17.09 7.27 -7.36
CA GLY A 301 16.15 8.30 -6.96
C GLY A 301 15.88 8.33 -5.46
N LYS A 302 15.02 9.26 -5.07
CA LYS A 302 14.47 9.36 -3.71
C LYS A 302 13.40 8.31 -3.51
N VAL A 303 13.48 7.52 -2.44
CA VAL A 303 12.40 6.61 -2.04
C VAL A 303 11.21 7.46 -1.60
N LEU A 304 10.09 7.32 -2.30
CA LEU A 304 8.83 8.01 -2.01
C LEU A 304 7.90 7.16 -1.15
N ALA A 305 7.80 5.86 -1.45
CA ALA A 305 6.92 4.93 -0.74
C ALA A 305 7.43 3.49 -0.82
N VAL A 306 7.08 2.68 0.17
CA VAL A 306 7.31 1.24 0.23
C VAL A 306 5.94 0.56 0.33
N SER A 307 5.71 -0.52 -0.41
CA SER A 307 4.43 -1.23 -0.33
C SER A 307 4.24 -1.87 1.04
N PRO A 308 2.99 -2.06 1.51
CA PRO A 308 2.70 -2.68 2.80
C PRO A 308 3.33 -4.08 3.02
N ASP A 309 3.56 -4.84 1.94
CA ASP A 309 4.23 -6.15 1.99
C ASP A 309 5.78 -6.05 1.93
N GLY A 310 6.34 -4.85 1.79
CA GLY A 310 7.78 -4.60 1.67
C GLY A 310 8.40 -5.00 0.32
N LYS A 311 7.59 -5.40 -0.67
CA LYS A 311 8.11 -5.96 -1.94
C LYS A 311 8.28 -4.97 -3.06
N LYS A 312 7.62 -3.81 -3.00
CA LYS A 312 7.68 -2.76 -4.03
C LYS A 312 8.15 -1.46 -3.41
N VAL A 313 9.05 -0.77 -4.10
CA VAL A 313 9.56 0.54 -3.67
C VAL A 313 9.41 1.52 -4.82
N ILE A 314 8.81 2.68 -4.56
CA ILE A 314 8.67 3.77 -5.53
C ILE A 314 9.82 4.73 -5.34
N LEU A 315 10.60 4.96 -6.39
CA LEU A 315 11.70 5.91 -6.39
C LEU A 315 11.47 7.01 -7.42
N SER A 316 11.75 8.25 -7.04
CA SER A 316 11.68 9.40 -7.94
C SER A 316 13.08 9.90 -8.28
N HIS A 317 13.44 9.82 -9.56
CA HIS A 317 14.68 10.36 -10.08
C HIS A 317 14.41 11.71 -10.74
N THR A 318 14.89 12.78 -10.08
CA THR A 318 14.68 14.17 -10.49
C THR A 318 15.98 14.94 -10.67
N ASP A 319 17.09 14.26 -10.90
CA ASP A 319 18.39 14.93 -11.08
C ASP A 319 18.40 15.67 -12.44
N PRO A 320 18.46 17.01 -12.46
CA PRO A 320 18.43 17.78 -13.71
C PRO A 320 19.65 17.52 -14.60
N THR A 321 20.73 16.94 -14.05
CA THR A 321 21.95 16.62 -14.80
C THR A 321 21.92 15.24 -15.45
N GLU A 322 20.96 14.38 -15.08
CA GLU A 322 20.86 13.01 -15.57
C GLU A 322 19.45 12.71 -16.11
N LEU A 323 19.20 13.10 -17.35
CA LEU A 323 17.93 12.83 -18.05
C LEU A 323 17.85 11.39 -18.59
N PRO A 324 16.65 10.81 -18.73
CA PRO A 324 15.35 11.39 -18.38
C PRO A 324 15.02 11.32 -16.88
N ASN A 325 14.31 12.34 -16.38
CA ASN A 325 13.65 12.29 -15.07
C ASN A 325 12.47 11.32 -15.13
N GLN A 326 12.45 10.34 -14.24
CA GLN A 326 11.48 9.27 -14.25
C GLN A 326 11.25 8.68 -12.86
N VAL A 327 10.17 7.93 -12.72
CA VAL A 327 9.89 7.14 -11.53
C VAL A 327 10.28 5.69 -11.78
N PHE A 328 10.75 5.00 -10.75
CA PHE A 328 11.06 3.58 -10.78
C PHE A 328 10.19 2.84 -9.78
N ILE A 329 9.68 1.68 -10.17
CA ILE A 329 9.14 0.67 -9.27
C ILE A 329 10.17 -0.44 -9.14
N PHE A 330 10.84 -0.51 -7.99
CA PHE A 330 11.76 -1.59 -7.67
C PHE A 330 10.99 -2.73 -7.00
N ASP A 331 11.28 -3.97 -7.40
CA ASP A 331 10.74 -5.19 -6.83
C ASP A 331 11.84 -5.94 -6.08
N THR A 332 11.68 -6.05 -4.76
CA THR A 332 12.69 -6.64 -3.87
C THR A 332 12.75 -8.16 -3.98
N ALA A 333 11.67 -8.82 -4.43
CA ALA A 333 11.59 -10.28 -4.50
C ALA A 333 12.42 -10.84 -5.66
N ASN A 334 12.47 -10.13 -6.79
CA ASN A 334 13.22 -10.53 -7.97
C ASN A 334 14.37 -9.56 -8.32
N SER A 335 14.59 -8.51 -7.51
CA SER A 335 15.61 -7.48 -7.75
C SER A 335 15.48 -6.80 -9.12
N SER A 336 14.24 -6.64 -9.61
CA SER A 336 13.94 -6.02 -10.90
C SER A 336 13.43 -4.59 -10.74
N THR A 337 13.57 -3.80 -11.79
CA THR A 337 13.09 -2.41 -11.80
C THR A 337 12.27 -2.15 -13.06
N VAL A 338 11.12 -1.50 -12.87
CA VAL A 338 10.29 -0.95 -13.96
C VAL A 338 10.42 0.56 -13.95
N ALA A 339 10.82 1.14 -15.08
CA ALA A 339 10.81 2.60 -15.28
C ALA A 339 9.45 3.08 -15.76
N LEU A 340 8.94 4.15 -15.14
CA LEU A 340 7.71 4.83 -15.50
C LEU A 340 8.03 6.24 -16.00
N PRO A 341 7.48 6.69 -17.15
CA PRO A 341 7.78 8.00 -17.75
C PRO A 341 7.07 9.14 -16.98
N ILE A 342 7.48 9.35 -15.73
CA ILE A 342 6.92 10.33 -14.80
C ILE A 342 8.03 11.28 -14.38
N ALA A 343 8.03 12.50 -14.93
CA ALA A 343 8.97 13.53 -14.53
C ALA A 343 8.46 14.29 -13.28
N GLY A 344 9.34 14.56 -12.32
CA GLY A 344 9.05 15.46 -11.21
C GLY A 344 8.08 14.91 -10.16
N ALA A 345 8.02 13.59 -9.95
CA ALA A 345 7.24 13.02 -8.86
C ALA A 345 7.80 13.47 -7.51
N THR A 346 6.93 13.93 -6.62
CA THR A 346 7.31 14.53 -5.31
C THR A 346 6.77 13.75 -4.12
N ALA A 347 5.63 13.08 -4.29
CA ALA A 347 5.00 12.23 -3.28
C ALA A 347 4.38 10.99 -3.93
N ALA A 348 4.31 9.91 -3.17
CA ALA A 348 3.57 8.72 -3.56
C ALA A 348 3.09 7.99 -2.30
N ASP A 349 2.03 7.20 -2.45
CA ASP A 349 1.56 6.28 -1.42
C ASP A 349 0.99 5.02 -2.08
N PHE A 350 1.00 3.91 -1.34
CA PHE A 350 0.36 2.66 -1.76
C PHE A 350 -1.00 2.51 -1.10
N SER A 351 -1.96 1.90 -1.81
CA SER A 351 -3.18 1.42 -1.17
C SER A 351 -2.82 0.42 -0.08
N PRO A 352 -3.63 0.27 0.99
CA PRO A 352 -3.28 -0.59 2.12
C PRO A 352 -3.12 -2.08 1.75
N ASP A 353 -3.66 -2.52 0.61
CA ASP A 353 -3.46 -3.86 0.04
C ASP A 353 -2.23 -3.97 -0.90
N GLY A 354 -1.52 -2.87 -1.14
CA GLY A 354 -0.36 -2.78 -2.04
C GLY A 354 -0.68 -2.84 -3.53
N PHE A 355 -1.95 -2.92 -3.93
CA PHE A 355 -2.34 -3.14 -5.33
C PHE A 355 -2.23 -1.89 -6.21
N LYS A 356 -2.60 -0.73 -5.67
CA LYS A 356 -2.49 0.55 -6.36
C LYS A 356 -1.45 1.42 -5.67
N ALA A 357 -0.80 2.27 -6.45
CA ALA A 357 -0.05 3.39 -5.92
C ALA A 357 -0.45 4.66 -6.64
N TYR A 358 -0.62 5.74 -5.87
CA TYR A 358 -0.87 7.08 -6.38
C TYR A 358 0.44 7.86 -6.31
N ILE A 359 0.85 8.45 -7.43
CA ILE A 359 2.12 9.17 -7.57
C ILE A 359 1.81 10.59 -8.04
N VAL A 360 2.18 11.57 -7.22
CA VAL A 360 1.92 12.99 -7.43
C VAL A 360 3.10 13.65 -8.10
N ALA A 361 2.86 14.31 -9.24
CA ALA A 361 3.84 15.08 -9.99
C ALA A 361 3.23 16.41 -10.45
N GLY A 362 3.27 17.42 -9.57
CA GLY A 362 2.66 18.73 -9.82
C GLY A 362 1.16 18.62 -10.03
N SER A 363 0.66 19.10 -11.18
CA SER A 363 -0.77 19.03 -11.56
C SER A 363 -1.16 17.71 -12.23
N THR A 364 -0.37 16.65 -12.07
CA THR A 364 -0.67 15.33 -12.64
C THR A 364 -0.60 14.26 -11.55
N LEU A 365 -1.65 13.45 -11.47
CA LEU A 365 -1.69 12.23 -10.67
C LEU A 365 -1.49 11.04 -11.60
N TYR A 366 -0.55 10.17 -11.25
CA TYR A 366 -0.37 8.88 -11.90
C TYR A 366 -0.87 7.76 -10.99
N VAL A 367 -1.50 6.75 -11.58
CA VAL A 367 -1.94 5.54 -10.87
C VAL A 367 -1.20 4.35 -11.44
N TYR A 368 -0.36 3.75 -10.60
CA TYR A 368 0.33 2.51 -10.88
C TYR A 368 -0.45 1.32 -10.30
N SER A 369 -0.45 0.20 -11.02
CA SER A 369 -0.79 -1.13 -10.48
C SER A 369 0.02 -2.20 -11.23
N PRO A 370 0.16 -3.42 -10.68
CA PRO A 370 0.85 -4.51 -11.38
C PRO A 370 0.14 -5.04 -12.64
N LEU A 371 -1.15 -4.75 -12.82
CA LEU A 371 -1.99 -5.37 -13.85
C LEU A 371 -2.52 -4.39 -14.90
N ASP A 372 -2.88 -3.18 -14.49
CA ASP A 372 -3.34 -2.14 -15.41
C ASP A 372 -2.16 -1.32 -15.93
N ALA A 373 -2.30 -0.79 -17.14
CA ALA A 373 -1.40 0.22 -17.67
C ALA A 373 -1.37 1.46 -16.76
N LEU A 374 -0.21 2.14 -16.74
CA LEU A 374 -0.05 3.40 -16.01
C LEU A 374 -1.12 4.40 -16.43
N LYS A 375 -1.99 4.79 -15.50
CA LYS A 375 -3.05 5.76 -15.76
C LYS A 375 -2.58 7.16 -15.39
N THR A 376 -2.81 8.12 -16.28
CA THR A 376 -2.54 9.54 -16.06
C THR A 376 -3.83 10.29 -15.85
N ILE A 377 -3.88 11.13 -14.82
CA ILE A 377 -5.04 11.95 -14.47
C ILE A 377 -4.57 13.39 -14.29
N SER A 378 -5.06 14.28 -15.14
CA SER A 378 -4.83 15.72 -14.99
C SER A 378 -5.60 16.26 -13.78
N LEU A 379 -4.92 17.06 -12.97
CA LEU A 379 -5.48 17.76 -11.83
C LEU A 379 -5.72 19.23 -12.21
N THR A 380 -6.65 19.88 -11.50
CA THR A 380 -7.00 21.30 -11.76
C THR A 380 -6.02 22.27 -11.11
N ALA A 381 -5.27 21.81 -10.11
CA ALA A 381 -4.15 22.52 -9.48
C ALA A 381 -3.11 21.48 -9.00
N PRO A 382 -1.89 21.90 -8.62
CA PRO A 382 -0.90 20.99 -8.07
C PRO A 382 -1.41 20.25 -6.83
N ALA A 383 -1.01 18.99 -6.68
CA ALA A 383 -1.04 18.31 -5.39
C ALA A 383 0.39 18.24 -4.82
N LYS A 384 0.51 18.29 -3.49
CA LYS A 384 1.80 18.24 -2.79
C LYS A 384 2.06 16.89 -2.13
N ASP A 385 0.99 16.19 -1.74
CA ASP A 385 1.07 14.92 -1.01
C ASP A 385 -0.17 14.06 -1.26
N VAL A 386 -0.08 12.76 -0.93
CA VAL A 386 -1.17 11.79 -1.07
C VAL A 386 -1.15 10.78 0.08
N SER A 387 -2.33 10.41 0.57
CA SER A 387 -2.48 9.34 1.55
C SER A 387 -3.74 8.52 1.31
N PHE A 388 -3.63 7.19 1.35
CA PHE A 388 -4.79 6.31 1.30
C PHE A 388 -5.50 6.24 2.65
N LEU A 389 -6.83 6.24 2.63
CA LEU A 389 -7.64 5.94 3.82
C LEU A 389 -7.29 4.52 4.29
N ALA A 390 -7.24 4.28 5.60
CA ALA A 390 -6.82 2.99 6.14
C ALA A 390 -7.68 1.81 5.67
N SER A 391 -8.96 2.05 5.30
CA SER A 391 -9.82 1.04 4.66
C SER A 391 -9.44 0.72 3.22
N GLY A 392 -8.68 1.58 2.55
CA GLY A 392 -8.30 1.49 1.14
C GLY A 392 -9.37 1.97 0.17
N THR A 393 -10.59 2.26 0.64
CA THR A 393 -11.72 2.68 -0.21
C THR A 393 -11.49 4.01 -0.94
N PHE A 394 -10.76 4.95 -0.33
CA PHE A 394 -10.46 6.27 -0.88
C PHE A 394 -8.98 6.64 -0.72
N ALA A 395 -8.51 7.54 -1.59
CA ALA A 395 -7.23 8.23 -1.47
C ALA A 395 -7.47 9.75 -1.42
N TYR A 396 -6.70 10.43 -0.58
CA TYR A 396 -6.79 11.86 -0.33
C TYR A 396 -5.53 12.54 -0.82
N LEU A 397 -5.68 13.61 -1.61
CA LEU A 397 -4.57 14.42 -2.12
C LEU A 397 -4.58 15.77 -1.42
N ALA A 398 -3.43 16.19 -0.90
CA ALA A 398 -3.20 17.57 -0.47
C ALA A 398 -3.11 18.47 -1.71
N GLY A 399 -4.23 19.06 -2.13
CA GLY A 399 -4.36 19.76 -3.41
C GLY A 399 -5.12 18.96 -4.47
N GLY A 400 -4.71 19.12 -5.73
CA GLY A 400 -5.45 18.63 -6.91
C GLY A 400 -6.58 19.57 -7.37
N SER A 401 -6.97 20.49 -6.49
CA SER A 401 -7.73 21.71 -6.75
C SER A 401 -7.18 22.84 -5.88
N SER A 402 -7.44 24.09 -6.25
CA SER A 402 -6.94 25.26 -5.51
C SER A 402 -7.56 25.33 -4.12
N SER A 403 -6.74 25.51 -3.09
CA SER A 403 -7.19 25.59 -1.68
C SER A 403 -8.15 24.46 -1.30
N ALA A 404 -7.73 23.22 -1.55
CA ALA A 404 -8.56 22.05 -1.30
C ALA A 404 -7.76 20.77 -1.05
N VAL A 405 -8.44 19.78 -0.50
CA VAL A 405 -8.10 18.36 -0.55
C VAL A 405 -9.03 17.68 -1.57
N THR A 406 -8.47 16.90 -2.49
CA THR A 406 -9.28 16.11 -3.45
C THR A 406 -9.29 14.64 -3.06
N VAL A 407 -10.48 14.02 -3.14
CA VAL A 407 -10.73 12.65 -2.68
C VAL A 407 -11.08 11.78 -3.87
N ARG A 408 -10.42 10.64 -4.04
CA ARG A 408 -10.65 9.71 -5.15
C ARG A 408 -11.01 8.33 -4.63
N ARG A 409 -11.99 7.68 -5.27
CA ARG A 409 -12.30 6.27 -5.03
C ARG A 409 -11.17 5.41 -5.55
N THR A 410 -10.58 4.57 -4.71
CA THR A 410 -9.39 3.81 -5.09
C THR A 410 -9.70 2.78 -6.17
N CYS A 411 -10.87 2.13 -6.11
CA CYS A 411 -11.21 1.02 -7.00
C CYS A 411 -11.33 1.44 -8.48
N ASP A 412 -11.82 2.63 -8.81
CA ASP A 412 -11.95 3.14 -10.20
C ASP A 412 -11.17 4.44 -10.50
N ASN A 413 -10.59 5.06 -9.46
CA ASN A 413 -9.85 6.32 -9.49
C ASN A 413 -10.71 7.56 -9.76
N ALA A 414 -12.05 7.43 -9.69
CA ALA A 414 -12.96 8.54 -9.89
C ALA A 414 -12.81 9.59 -8.79
N LEU A 415 -12.93 10.87 -9.15
CA LEU A 415 -13.05 11.96 -8.18
C LEU A 415 -14.38 11.78 -7.43
N ALA A 416 -14.30 11.64 -6.12
CA ALA A 416 -15.45 11.43 -5.24
C ALA A 416 -15.91 12.74 -4.62
N GLN A 417 -14.97 13.56 -4.15
CA GLN A 417 -15.26 14.85 -3.51
C GLN A 417 -14.06 15.79 -3.64
N THR A 418 -14.34 17.10 -3.62
CA THR A 418 -13.35 18.15 -3.35
C THR A 418 -13.74 18.81 -2.04
N VAL A 419 -12.84 18.83 -1.07
CA VAL A 419 -13.03 19.41 0.26
C VAL A 419 -12.27 20.73 0.30
N GLY A 420 -12.98 21.85 0.45
CA GLY A 420 -12.33 23.16 0.53
C GLY A 420 -11.52 23.31 1.82
N THR A 421 -10.34 23.89 1.73
CA THR A 421 -9.45 24.22 2.86
C THR A 421 -9.05 25.70 2.76
N PRO A 422 -8.51 26.32 3.82
CA PRO A 422 -8.09 27.72 3.76
C PRO A 422 -7.04 27.99 2.66
N SER A 423 -6.11 27.05 2.47
CA SER A 423 -5.02 27.08 1.48
C SER A 423 -4.72 25.64 1.01
N THR A 424 -3.78 25.44 0.07
CA THR A 424 -3.40 24.08 -0.37
C THR A 424 -2.46 23.45 0.67
N PRO A 425 -2.90 22.38 1.38
CA PRO A 425 -2.12 21.78 2.45
C PRO A 425 -0.78 21.24 1.95
N PHE A 426 0.24 21.24 2.80
CA PHE A 426 1.58 20.74 2.50
C PHE A 426 1.68 19.22 2.60
N PHE A 427 1.09 18.65 3.64
CA PHE A 427 1.13 17.22 3.94
C PHE A 427 -0.27 16.73 4.26
N ILE A 428 -0.52 15.44 4.00
CA ILE A 428 -1.78 14.78 4.34
C ILE A 428 -1.53 13.38 4.87
N LYS A 429 -2.21 12.99 5.96
CA LYS A 429 -2.17 11.64 6.51
C LYS A 429 -3.53 11.22 6.99
N THR A 430 -3.91 9.99 6.66
CA THR A 430 -5.12 9.36 7.19
C THR A 430 -4.84 8.75 8.57
N ILE A 431 -5.89 8.62 9.37
CA ILE A 431 -5.80 8.06 10.72
C ILE A 431 -6.10 6.55 10.67
N PRO A 432 -5.44 5.72 11.51
CA PRO A 432 -5.57 4.25 11.48
C PRO A 432 -7.01 3.73 11.50
N ASP A 433 -7.92 4.36 12.24
CA ASP A 433 -9.32 3.92 12.32
C ASP A 433 -10.18 4.26 11.09
N ALA A 434 -9.60 4.91 10.07
CA ALA A 434 -10.27 5.37 8.85
C ALA A 434 -11.39 6.42 9.07
N THR A 435 -11.49 7.04 10.26
CA THR A 435 -12.56 8.01 10.56
C THR A 435 -12.16 9.45 10.25
N GLN A 436 -10.86 9.73 10.15
CA GLN A 436 -10.33 11.07 9.98
C GLN A 436 -9.11 11.11 9.06
N VAL A 437 -8.91 12.28 8.46
CA VAL A 437 -7.72 12.65 7.69
C VAL A 437 -7.22 14.00 8.20
N LEU A 438 -5.91 14.11 8.40
CA LEU A 438 -5.25 15.34 8.81
C LEU A 438 -4.50 15.93 7.62
N ALA A 439 -4.69 17.23 7.37
CA ALA A 439 -3.91 17.96 6.38
C ALA A 439 -3.25 19.19 7.01
N VAL A 440 -1.95 19.36 6.81
CA VAL A 440 -1.19 20.47 7.40
C VAL A 440 -1.26 21.68 6.48
N ASP A 441 -1.97 22.72 6.91
CA ASP A 441 -2.22 23.95 6.15
C ASP A 441 -1.90 25.18 7.01
N PRO A 442 -0.61 25.57 7.16
CA PRO A 442 -0.18 26.59 8.11
C PRO A 442 -1.00 27.89 8.00
N PRO A 443 -1.46 28.48 9.13
CA PRO A 443 -1.15 28.14 10.52
C PRO A 443 -2.02 27.02 11.14
N PHE A 444 -2.79 26.30 10.31
CA PHE A 444 -3.79 25.33 10.74
C PHE A 444 -3.37 23.87 10.53
N MET A 445 -4.07 23.00 11.26
CA MET A 445 -4.27 21.60 10.94
C MET A 445 -5.73 21.45 10.51
N ASP A 446 -5.97 21.02 9.27
CA ASP A 446 -7.31 20.67 8.80
C ASP A 446 -7.64 19.24 9.25
N VAL A 447 -8.68 19.12 10.06
CA VAL A 447 -9.26 17.85 10.49
C VAL A 447 -10.45 17.54 9.60
N ILE A 448 -10.30 16.53 8.75
CA ILE A 448 -11.32 16.08 7.81
C ILE A 448 -11.98 14.83 8.38
N ASN A 449 -13.21 14.95 8.88
CA ASN A 449 -13.99 13.79 9.32
C ASN A 449 -14.57 13.07 8.11
N VAL A 450 -14.41 11.74 8.09
CA VAL A 450 -14.77 10.87 6.99
C VAL A 450 -16.00 10.06 7.35
N SER A 451 -17.05 10.14 6.52
CA SER A 451 -18.19 9.23 6.57
C SER A 451 -18.33 8.53 5.23
N THR A 452 -18.27 7.21 5.23
CA THR A 452 -18.47 6.38 4.04
C THR A 452 -19.87 5.78 4.05
N THR A 453 -20.49 5.69 2.87
CA THR A 453 -21.72 4.90 2.69
C THR A 453 -21.39 3.73 1.78
N PRO A 454 -21.34 2.50 2.34
CA PRO A 454 -21.10 1.27 1.57
C PRO A 454 -22.07 1.12 0.41
N ALA A 455 -21.56 0.64 -0.71
CA ALA A 455 -22.37 0.29 -1.86
C ALA A 455 -21.75 -0.89 -2.61
N ALA A 456 -22.58 -1.63 -3.35
CA ALA A 456 -22.16 -2.78 -4.11
C ALA A 456 -20.99 -2.47 -5.08
N GLY A 457 -19.92 -3.26 -4.97
CA GLY A 457 -18.77 -3.19 -5.86
C GLY A 457 -17.98 -1.90 -5.70
N CYS A 458 -17.70 -1.23 -6.81
CA CYS A 458 -16.92 0.02 -6.84
C CYS A 458 -17.83 1.25 -6.88
N ALA A 459 -18.70 1.38 -5.88
CA ALA A 459 -19.71 2.44 -5.83
C ALA A 459 -19.77 3.17 -4.48
N THR A 460 -18.95 2.78 -3.49
CA THR A 460 -18.90 3.43 -2.17
C THR A 460 -18.78 4.94 -2.31
N SER A 461 -19.62 5.67 -1.58
CA SER A 461 -19.59 7.14 -1.56
C SER A 461 -18.97 7.64 -0.25
N VAL A 462 -18.48 8.87 -0.27
CA VAL A 462 -17.88 9.53 0.90
C VAL A 462 -18.49 10.91 1.08
N ASN A 463 -18.70 11.28 2.33
CA ASN A 463 -18.99 12.62 2.76
C ASN A 463 -17.93 13.05 3.77
N ASN A 464 -17.16 14.06 3.39
CA ASN A 464 -16.15 14.67 4.24
C ASN A 464 -16.64 16.02 4.77
N THR A 465 -16.42 16.25 6.07
CA THR A 465 -16.55 17.57 6.71
C THR A 465 -15.19 18.02 7.21
N VAL A 466 -14.91 19.32 7.19
CA VAL A 466 -13.60 19.86 7.55
C VAL A 466 -13.72 20.88 8.68
N SER A 467 -12.75 20.83 9.60
CA SER A 467 -12.53 21.80 10.66
C SER A 467 -11.06 22.20 10.66
N SER A 468 -10.75 23.49 10.53
CA SER A 468 -9.38 24.01 10.58
C SER A 468 -9.04 24.46 12.00
N VAL A 469 -8.02 23.85 12.60
CA VAL A 469 -7.61 24.10 13.98
C VAL A 469 -6.26 24.76 14.01
N THR A 470 -6.14 25.92 14.67
CA THR A 470 -4.85 26.61 14.80
C THR A 470 -3.89 25.78 15.67
N LEU A 471 -2.61 25.70 15.27
CA LEU A 471 -1.57 25.07 16.09
C LEU A 471 -0.93 26.01 17.11
N GLY A 472 -1.42 27.25 17.22
CA GLY A 472 -1.04 28.19 18.27
C GLY A 472 0.38 28.80 18.16
N GLN A 473 1.12 28.52 17.08
CA GLN A 473 2.50 29.01 16.86
C GLN A 473 2.61 30.04 15.72
N GLY A 474 1.48 30.56 15.22
CA GLY A 474 1.46 31.41 14.03
C GLY A 474 1.78 30.64 12.75
N ASN A 475 2.34 31.32 11.75
CA ASN A 475 2.69 30.68 10.48
C ASN A 475 4.00 29.89 10.59
N PHE A 476 4.07 28.72 9.95
CA PHE A 476 5.21 27.81 10.01
C PHE A 476 5.49 27.14 8.65
N VAL A 477 6.71 26.63 8.49
CA VAL A 477 7.16 25.91 7.30
C VAL A 477 7.30 24.43 7.65
N PRO A 478 6.27 23.60 7.39
CA PRO A 478 6.31 22.21 7.77
C PRO A 478 7.30 21.43 6.88
N THR A 479 8.03 20.50 7.47
CA THR A 479 8.93 19.57 6.76
C THR A 479 8.42 18.14 6.79
N GLN A 480 7.58 17.79 7.77
CA GLN A 480 7.04 16.45 7.92
C GLN A 480 5.77 16.45 8.78
N LEU A 481 4.83 15.56 8.46
CA LEU A 481 3.69 15.17 9.29
C LEU A 481 3.85 13.70 9.69
N ILE A 482 3.73 13.40 10.98
CA ILE A 482 3.78 12.05 11.54
C ILE A 482 2.50 11.83 12.35
N VAL A 483 1.81 10.71 12.15
CA VAL A 483 0.63 10.29 12.94
C VAL A 483 1.02 9.06 13.76
N SER A 484 0.65 9.02 15.04
CA SER A 484 0.92 7.85 15.89
C SER A 484 0.11 6.64 15.43
N ALA A 485 0.68 5.45 15.58
CA ALA A 485 0.07 4.21 15.09
C ALA A 485 -1.28 3.87 15.78
N ASP A 486 -1.53 4.43 16.97
CA ASP A 486 -2.80 4.35 17.70
C ASP A 486 -3.82 5.43 17.28
N GLY A 487 -3.44 6.37 16.40
CA GLY A 487 -4.27 7.46 15.94
C GLY A 487 -4.56 8.58 16.96
N SER A 488 -3.87 8.62 18.10
CA SER A 488 -4.17 9.56 19.18
C SER A 488 -3.52 10.94 19.03
N LYS A 489 -2.32 11.01 18.43
CA LYS A 489 -1.54 12.24 18.24
C LYS A 489 -0.95 12.35 16.85
N ALA A 490 -0.74 13.60 16.40
CA ALA A 490 0.06 13.93 15.25
C ALA A 490 1.19 14.90 15.64
N TYR A 491 2.31 14.82 14.93
CA TYR A 491 3.50 15.63 15.13
C TYR A 491 3.85 16.32 13.81
N VAL A 492 4.04 17.64 13.86
CA VAL A 492 4.49 18.45 12.72
C VAL A 492 5.87 18.98 13.03
N LEU A 493 6.84 18.61 12.18
CA LEU A 493 8.18 19.17 12.21
C LEU A 493 8.20 20.42 11.33
N THR A 494 8.91 21.44 11.79
CA THR A 494 8.94 22.75 11.13
C THR A 494 10.36 23.28 11.01
N SER A 495 10.80 23.69 9.82
CA SER A 495 12.18 24.15 9.62
C SER A 495 12.50 25.52 10.19
N ASN A 496 11.48 26.28 10.59
CA ASN A 496 11.61 27.67 11.04
C ASN A 496 11.23 27.90 12.52
N LEU A 497 10.86 26.84 13.26
CA LEU A 497 10.61 26.91 14.70
C LEU A 497 11.51 25.91 15.42
N ALA A 498 12.01 26.29 16.60
CA ALA A 498 12.83 25.42 17.45
C ALA A 498 11.98 24.46 18.30
N SER A 499 10.92 23.90 17.70
CA SER A 499 9.95 23.06 18.39
C SER A 499 9.25 22.10 17.44
N ILE A 500 8.75 21.00 17.99
CA ILE A 500 7.83 20.08 17.31
C ILE A 500 6.40 20.46 17.72
N LEU A 501 5.53 20.68 16.75
CA LEU A 501 4.11 20.92 17.04
C LEU A 501 3.42 19.59 17.27
N VAL A 502 2.65 19.48 18.35
CA VAL A 502 1.91 18.29 18.72
C VAL A 502 0.43 18.61 18.62
N PHE A 503 -0.32 17.75 17.94
CA PHE A 503 -1.76 17.84 17.80
C PHE A 503 -2.41 16.60 18.40
N ASN A 504 -3.21 16.77 19.45
CA ASN A 504 -4.07 15.71 19.96
C ASN A 504 -5.31 15.65 19.08
N ILE A 505 -5.51 14.49 18.46
CA ILE A 505 -6.48 14.29 17.40
C ILE A 505 -7.90 14.25 17.98
N GLY A 506 -8.08 13.46 19.05
CA GLY A 506 -9.41 13.20 19.62
C GLY A 506 -10.06 14.44 20.22
N ASN A 507 -9.30 15.31 20.87
CA ASN A 507 -9.82 16.55 21.47
C ASN A 507 -9.52 17.82 20.64
N GLN A 508 -8.79 17.68 19.53
CA GLN A 508 -8.38 18.77 18.64
C GLN A 508 -7.64 19.91 19.37
N THR A 509 -6.74 19.56 20.29
CA THR A 509 -5.89 20.52 21.01
C THR A 509 -4.45 20.45 20.52
N SER A 510 -3.76 21.58 20.53
CA SER A 510 -2.36 21.67 20.13
C SER A 510 -1.44 22.05 21.28
N SER A 511 -0.23 21.51 21.26
CA SER A 511 0.90 21.94 22.10
C SER A 511 2.18 21.97 21.28
N ALA A 512 3.30 22.36 21.88
CA ALA A 512 4.61 22.31 21.24
C ALA A 512 5.65 21.76 22.22
N ILE A 513 6.60 20.98 21.69
CA ILE A 513 7.76 20.49 22.44
C ILE A 513 8.98 21.25 21.93
N ALA A 514 9.57 22.08 22.78
CA ALA A 514 10.79 22.82 22.45
C ALA A 514 11.98 21.86 22.35
N LEU A 515 12.81 22.05 21.33
CA LEU A 515 14.08 21.34 21.20
C LEU A 515 15.17 22.07 22.00
N ALA A 516 16.03 21.29 22.65
CA ALA A 516 17.18 21.81 23.35
C ALA A 516 18.09 22.64 22.41
N ALA A 517 18.85 23.56 23.00
CA ALA A 517 19.78 24.45 22.29
C ALA A 517 19.14 25.29 21.16
N ASN A 518 17.81 25.45 21.14
CA ASN A 518 17.05 26.09 20.07
C ASN A 518 17.30 25.44 18.69
N ALA A 519 17.53 24.13 18.65
CA ALA A 519 17.66 23.41 17.40
C ALA A 519 16.33 23.42 16.62
N THR A 520 16.40 23.52 15.28
CA THR A 520 15.24 23.35 14.41
C THR A 520 15.19 21.90 13.89
N PRO A 521 14.01 21.26 13.86
CA PRO A 521 13.88 19.88 13.41
C PRO A 521 14.06 19.77 11.89
N ILE A 522 14.79 18.74 11.45
CA ILE A 522 15.02 18.43 10.03
C ILE A 522 14.13 17.27 9.57
N GLN A 523 14.28 16.10 10.20
CA GLN A 523 13.48 14.90 9.93
C GLN A 523 13.26 14.14 11.24
N GLY A 524 12.13 13.46 11.37
CA GLY A 524 11.80 12.67 12.55
C GLY A 524 11.19 11.32 12.21
N SER A 525 11.24 10.41 13.17
CA SER A 525 10.60 9.10 13.10
C SER A 525 10.18 8.65 14.50
N LEU A 526 8.95 8.14 14.58
CA LEU A 526 8.26 7.79 15.83
C LEU A 526 8.36 6.28 16.06
N THR A 527 8.53 5.86 17.31
CA THR A 527 8.40 4.44 17.69
C THR A 527 6.95 3.96 17.49
N VAL A 528 6.78 2.67 17.20
CA VAL A 528 5.44 2.09 16.95
C VAL A 528 4.48 2.24 18.12
N ASP A 529 5.02 2.23 19.35
CA ASP A 529 4.28 2.48 20.59
C ASP A 529 3.91 3.95 20.81
N GLY A 530 4.43 4.84 19.97
CA GLY A 530 4.19 6.28 20.02
C GLY A 530 4.91 7.00 21.17
N THR A 531 5.69 6.32 22.01
CA THR A 531 6.27 6.88 23.25
C THR A 531 7.53 7.72 23.03
N LEU A 532 8.30 7.43 21.98
CA LEU A 532 9.54 8.13 21.64
C LEU A 532 9.53 8.61 20.20
N LEU A 533 9.82 9.90 20.01
CA LEU A 533 10.06 10.50 18.70
C LEU A 533 11.54 10.89 18.60
N TYR A 534 12.24 10.36 17.59
CA TYR A 534 13.63 10.71 17.33
C TYR A 534 13.69 11.74 16.20
N VAL A 535 14.42 12.84 16.40
CA VAL A 535 14.46 13.97 15.46
C VAL A 535 15.89 14.42 15.20
N THR A 536 16.29 14.52 13.94
CA THR A 536 17.56 15.15 13.55
C THR A 536 17.44 16.67 13.68
N GLY A 537 18.39 17.30 14.38
CA GLY A 537 18.41 18.74 14.65
C GLY A 537 19.39 19.52 13.78
N SER A 538 19.13 20.82 13.58
CA SER A 538 20.05 21.73 12.89
C SER A 538 21.39 21.92 13.60
N ASP A 539 21.47 21.60 14.89
CA ASP A 539 22.67 21.58 15.72
C ASP A 539 23.61 20.39 15.38
N GLY A 540 23.12 19.39 14.63
CA GLY A 540 23.86 18.20 14.26
C GLY A 540 23.75 17.04 15.25
N THR A 541 22.78 17.09 16.17
CA THR A 541 22.47 15.99 17.08
C THR A 541 21.16 15.28 16.69
N VAL A 542 20.89 14.13 17.31
CA VAL A 542 19.57 13.50 17.27
C VAL A 542 18.89 13.70 18.63
N HIS A 543 17.79 14.46 18.63
CA HIS A 543 16.96 14.71 19.79
C HIS A 543 16.02 13.53 20.05
N VAL A 544 15.95 13.10 21.30
CA VAL A 544 15.04 12.05 21.77
C VAL A 544 13.92 12.72 22.53
N ILE A 545 12.71 12.62 21.99
CA ILE A 545 11.54 13.27 22.52
C ILE A 545 10.68 12.23 23.22
N ASP A 546 10.43 12.42 24.50
CA ASP A 546 9.41 11.68 25.24
C ASP A 546 8.05 12.33 24.94
N THR A 547 7.20 11.61 24.21
CA THR A 547 5.90 12.12 23.76
C THR A 547 4.84 12.06 24.86
N VAL A 548 5.11 11.33 25.94
CA VAL A 548 4.24 11.19 27.12
C VAL A 548 4.55 12.33 28.07
N ALA A 549 5.82 12.51 28.44
CA ALA A 549 6.30 13.61 29.27
C ALA A 549 6.33 14.96 28.53
N SER A 550 6.24 14.94 27.20
CA SER A 550 6.21 16.12 26.33
C SER A 550 7.46 17.00 26.44
N ASN A 551 8.64 16.38 26.44
CA ASN A 551 9.92 17.05 26.55
C ASN A 551 11.02 16.40 25.70
N ASP A 552 12.03 17.19 25.37
CA ASP A 552 13.27 16.71 24.77
C ASP A 552 14.21 16.22 25.88
N ILE A 553 14.34 14.89 25.99
CA ILE A 553 15.00 14.22 27.13
C ILE A 553 16.48 13.95 26.91
N GLN A 554 16.95 13.95 25.66
CA GLN A 554 18.35 13.64 25.34
C GLN A 554 18.74 14.14 23.95
N GLN A 555 19.95 14.68 23.83
CA GLN A 555 20.58 15.02 22.54
C GLN A 555 21.73 14.05 22.29
N ILE A 556 21.56 13.16 21.32
CA ILE A 556 22.53 12.13 20.96
C ILE A 556 23.55 12.74 20.00
N SER A 557 24.77 12.85 20.49
CA SER A 557 25.95 13.16 19.69
C SER A 557 26.58 11.89 19.16
N PHE A 558 27.10 11.95 17.94
CA PHE A 558 27.80 10.83 17.31
C PHE A 558 29.32 11.05 17.42
N PRO A 559 30.10 10.02 17.77
CA PRO A 559 31.54 10.15 17.97
C PRO A 559 32.33 10.31 16.66
N GLN A 560 31.69 10.15 15.50
CA GLN A 560 32.34 10.22 14.19
C GLN A 560 31.57 11.15 13.25
N ASN A 561 32.29 11.74 12.29
CA ASN A 561 31.71 12.44 11.16
C ASN A 561 30.89 11.45 10.30
N PHE A 562 29.66 11.80 9.93
CA PHE A 562 28.86 10.98 9.01
C PHE A 562 29.38 10.98 7.58
N CYS A 563 30.48 11.69 7.31
CA CYS A 563 31.28 11.47 6.12
C CYS A 563 32.76 11.20 6.41
N GLY A 564 33.34 10.34 5.58
CA GLY A 564 34.77 10.05 5.50
C GLY A 564 35.35 10.39 4.13
N GLY A 565 36.54 9.86 3.83
CA GLY A 565 37.20 10.06 2.54
C GLY A 565 38.07 11.32 2.43
N GLY A 566 38.55 11.82 3.57
CA GLY A 566 39.49 12.96 3.61
C GLY A 566 38.83 14.32 3.37
N VAL A 567 37.50 14.41 3.43
CA VAL A 567 36.78 15.69 3.34
C VAL A 567 37.04 16.57 4.57
N THR A 568 37.06 17.89 4.35
CA THR A 568 37.33 18.90 5.40
C THR A 568 36.08 19.44 6.09
N PHE A 569 34.89 19.07 5.61
CA PHE A 569 33.61 19.48 6.17
C PHE A 569 32.97 18.38 7.01
N ILE A 570 32.02 18.76 7.87
CA ILE A 570 31.29 17.86 8.75
C ILE A 570 29.92 17.54 8.13
N CYS A 571 29.63 16.25 7.99
CA CYS A 571 28.31 15.76 7.64
C CYS A 571 27.51 15.53 8.92
N LYS A 572 26.39 16.24 9.02
CA LYS A 572 25.45 16.13 10.14
C LYS A 572 24.45 14.99 9.89
N PRO A 573 23.91 14.36 10.95
CA PRO A 573 22.78 13.47 10.82
C PRO A 573 21.57 14.26 10.29
N ASP A 574 21.04 13.87 9.13
CA ASP A 574 19.93 14.58 8.48
C ASP A 574 18.95 13.63 7.75
N LEU A 575 19.15 12.32 7.96
CA LEU A 575 18.24 11.24 7.63
C LEU A 575 18.06 10.35 8.86
N ILE A 576 16.81 10.00 9.17
CA ILE A 576 16.48 9.16 10.30
C ILE A 576 15.28 8.27 10.02
N ALA A 577 15.33 7.02 10.49
CA ALA A 577 14.21 6.10 10.45
C ALA A 577 14.25 5.17 11.68
N VAL A 578 13.14 5.09 12.42
CA VAL A 578 12.94 4.13 13.49
C VAL A 578 12.46 2.82 12.87
N ARG A 579 13.04 1.70 13.30
CA ARG A 579 12.56 0.38 12.93
C ARG A 579 11.17 0.14 13.57
N PRO A 580 10.12 -0.15 12.78
CA PRO A 580 8.79 -0.44 13.28
C PRO A 580 8.74 -1.57 14.30
#